data_AF-A0A812FAU7-F1
#
_entry.id   AF-A0A812FAU7-F1
#
_cell.length_a   1.000
_cell.length_b   1.000
_cell.length_c   1.000
_cell.angle_alpha   90.00
_cell.angle_beta   90.00
_cell.angle_gamma   90.00
#
_symmetry.space_group_name_H-M   'P 1'
#
loop_
_entity.id
_entity.type
_entity.pdbx_description
1 polymer ?
#
loop_
_entity_poly.entity_id
_entity_poly.type
_entity_poly.pdbx_seq_one_letter_code
_entity_poly.pdbx_strand_id
1 'polypeptide(L)'
;MPWIYAIVGLLVGTIVGVVISRLTTPEYKKQKSVQKELEAAKFELEQQRQELVDHFAQTAEMLDTLGKDYTKLYQHMAKTSSELLPNLPEQDNPFDKKTAMSTESIEEDQSDVSEQPKDYANGATGLLKDQEKEIIDAPEAVTAKAS
;
A
#
# COMPACT_ATOMS: atom_id res chain seq x y z
N MET A 1 29.06 38.02 -52.61
CA MET A 1 29.29 36.75 -51.91
C MET A 1 28.43 36.70 -50.65
N PRO A 2 27.33 35.93 -50.64
CA PRO A 2 26.34 35.91 -49.54
C PRO A 2 26.85 35.28 -48.23
N TRP A 3 28.01 34.62 -48.25
CA TRP A 3 28.62 33.93 -47.10
C TRP A 3 28.95 34.83 -45.89
N ILE A 4 29.07 36.14 -46.09
CA ILE A 4 29.49 37.08 -45.03
C ILE A 4 28.34 37.30 -44.04
N TYR A 5 27.11 37.34 -44.54
CA TYR A 5 25.90 37.47 -43.72
C TYR A 5 25.64 36.21 -42.90
N ALA A 6 26.02 35.03 -43.41
CA ALA A 6 25.96 33.79 -42.66
C ALA A 6 26.93 33.81 -41.46
N ILE A 7 28.15 34.30 -41.66
CA ILE A 7 29.16 34.42 -40.58
C ILE A 7 28.72 35.45 -39.53
N VAL A 8 28.21 36.60 -39.96
CA VAL A 8 27.73 37.65 -39.04
C VAL A 8 26.50 37.18 -38.27
N GLY A 9 25.54 36.52 -38.94
CA GLY A 9 24.36 35.94 -38.29
C GLY A 9 24.70 34.86 -37.27
N LEU A 10 25.70 34.02 -37.54
CA LEU A 10 26.19 32.99 -36.61
C LEU A 10 26.83 33.63 -35.37
N LEU A 11 27.62 34.68 -35.54
CA LEU A 11 28.24 35.40 -34.43
C LEU A 11 27.20 36.04 -33.52
N VAL A 12 26.24 36.77 -34.08
CA VAL A 12 25.16 37.43 -33.33
C VAL A 12 24.25 36.38 -32.69
N GLY A 13 23.88 35.34 -33.42
CA GLY A 13 23.06 34.24 -32.92
C GLY A 13 23.72 33.49 -31.76
N THR A 14 25.04 33.32 -31.79
CA THR A 14 25.79 32.69 -30.68
C THR A 14 25.76 33.56 -29.43
N ILE A 15 25.98 34.87 -29.57
CA ILE A 15 25.94 35.81 -28.44
C ILE A 15 24.54 35.84 -27.81
N VAL A 16 23.50 36.00 -28.64
CA VAL A 16 22.11 36.03 -28.17
C VAL A 16 21.70 34.69 -27.57
N GLY A 17 22.09 33.57 -28.20
CA GLY A 17 21.83 32.22 -27.71
C GLY A 17 22.45 31.96 -26.34
N VAL A 18 23.69 32.40 -26.11
CA VAL A 18 24.36 32.28 -24.80
C VAL A 18 23.66 33.14 -23.74
N VAL A 19 23.24 34.36 -24.07
CA VAL A 19 22.53 35.24 -23.13
C VAL A 19 21.18 34.64 -22.74
N ILE A 20 20.40 34.14 -23.70
CA ILE A 20 19.12 33.49 -23.43
C ILE A 20 19.33 32.22 -22.60
N SER A 21 20.26 31.33 -23.01
CA SER A 21 20.56 30.11 -22.27
C SER A 21 20.94 30.40 -20.81
N ARG A 22 21.77 31.41 -20.57
CA ARG A 22 22.20 31.79 -19.22
C ARG A 22 21.08 32.38 -18.37
N LEU A 23 20.13 33.11 -18.96
CA LEU A 23 18.94 33.60 -18.27
C LEU A 23 17.91 32.49 -18.02
N THR A 24 17.84 31.49 -18.91
CA THR A 24 16.88 30.38 -18.87
C THR A 24 17.40 29.16 -18.10
N THR A 25 18.54 29.23 -17.40
CA THR A 25 19.05 28.10 -16.59
C THR A 25 18.78 28.30 -15.08
N PRO A 26 17.56 27.99 -14.57
CA PRO A 26 17.26 27.96 -13.13
C PRO A 26 17.54 26.59 -12.46
N GLU A 27 18.30 25.72 -13.12
CA GLU A 27 18.45 24.29 -12.79
C GLU A 27 18.94 24.03 -11.35
N TYR A 28 19.83 24.86 -10.81
CA TYR A 28 20.37 24.68 -9.46
C TYR A 28 19.35 24.90 -8.34
N LYS A 29 18.37 25.78 -8.53
CA LYS A 29 17.33 26.04 -7.52
C LYS A 29 16.28 24.93 -7.52
N LYS A 30 15.93 24.41 -8.71
CA LYS A 30 14.99 23.29 -8.87
C LYS A 30 15.54 22.00 -8.28
N GLN A 31 16.82 21.72 -8.48
CA GLN A 31 17.42 20.49 -7.95
C GLN A 31 17.48 20.48 -6.41
N LYS A 32 17.65 21.66 -5.79
CA LYS A 32 17.62 21.80 -4.33
C LYS A 32 16.19 21.73 -3.77
N SER A 33 15.19 22.28 -4.47
CA SER A 33 13.79 22.16 -4.05
C SER A 33 13.29 20.72 -4.15
N VAL A 34 13.61 20.02 -5.25
CA VAL A 34 13.24 18.61 -5.44
C VAL A 34 13.88 17.71 -4.37
N GLN A 35 15.16 17.92 -4.03
CA GLN A 35 15.79 17.18 -2.93
C GLN A 35 15.14 17.46 -1.59
N LYS A 36 14.78 18.73 -1.32
CA LYS A 36 14.09 19.12 -0.09
C LYS A 36 12.69 18.50 0.00
N GLU A 37 11.95 18.47 -1.10
CA GLU A 37 10.63 17.84 -1.18
C GLU A 37 10.73 16.33 -0.94
N LEU A 38 11.76 15.67 -1.50
CA LEU A 38 12.02 14.25 -1.27
C LEU A 38 12.35 13.95 0.19
N GLU A 39 13.20 14.76 0.82
CA GLU A 39 13.53 14.62 2.24
C GLU A 39 12.32 14.88 3.14
N ALA A 40 11.51 15.89 2.83
CA ALA A 40 10.27 16.17 3.55
C ALA A 40 9.27 15.02 3.43
N ALA A 41 9.03 14.49 2.22
CA ALA A 41 8.12 13.38 2.01
C ALA A 41 8.59 12.10 2.74
N LYS A 42 9.90 11.83 2.77
CA LYS A 42 10.47 10.72 3.54
C LYS A 42 10.25 10.91 5.04
N PHE A 43 10.43 12.12 5.54
CA PHE A 43 10.20 12.45 6.94
C PHE A 43 8.73 12.28 7.33
N GLU A 44 7.80 12.76 6.49
CA GLU A 44 6.35 12.57 6.69
C GLU A 44 5.97 11.09 6.71
N LEU A 45 6.54 10.29 5.80
CA LEU A 45 6.27 8.85 5.74
C LEU A 45 6.79 8.11 6.98
N GLU A 46 7.97 8.49 7.48
CA GLU A 46 8.52 7.94 8.71
C GLU A 46 7.69 8.35 9.93
N GLN A 47 7.21 9.59 9.96
CA GLN A 47 6.31 10.06 11.02
C GLN A 47 4.99 9.30 11.02
N GLN A 48 4.38 9.08 9.85
CA GLN A 48 3.17 8.25 9.73
C GLN A 48 3.42 6.80 10.13
N ARG A 49 4.57 6.23 9.77
CA ARG A 49 4.98 4.89 10.22
C ARG A 49 5.05 4.81 11.74
N GLN A 50 5.68 5.80 12.38
CA GLN A 50 5.81 5.85 13.83
C GLN A 50 4.44 6.01 14.51
N GLU A 51 3.59 6.89 13.98
CA GLU A 51 2.22 7.10 14.49
C GLU A 51 1.37 5.84 14.37
N LEU A 52 1.46 5.11 13.25
CA LEU A 52 0.77 3.83 13.07
C LEU A 52 1.26 2.79 14.08
N VAL A 53 2.58 2.67 14.28
CA VAL A 53 3.15 1.73 15.26
C VAL A 53 2.64 2.02 16.67
N ASP A 54 2.59 3.29 17.07
CA ASP A 54 2.07 3.71 18.37
C ASP A 54 0.57 3.40 18.50
N HIS A 55 -0.23 3.72 17.48
CA HIS A 55 -1.65 3.40 17.43
C HIS A 55 -1.93 1.90 17.52
N PHE A 56 -1.15 1.06 16.82
CA PHE A 56 -1.29 -0.39 16.90
C PHE A 56 -0.85 -0.94 18.25
N ALA A 57 0.20 -0.39 18.87
CA ALA A 57 0.61 -0.76 20.22
C ALA A 57 -0.50 -0.45 21.23
N GLN A 58 -1.08 0.75 21.16
CA GLN A 58 -2.22 1.14 21.99
C GLN A 58 -3.46 0.26 21.73
N THR A 59 -3.74 -0.05 20.46
CA THR A 59 -4.86 -0.92 20.09
C THR A 59 -4.65 -2.34 20.60
N ALA A 60 -3.43 -2.86 20.58
CA ALA A 60 -3.10 -4.17 21.15
C ALA A 60 -3.34 -4.21 22.66
N GLU A 61 -2.99 -3.14 23.38
CA GLU A 61 -3.31 -3.00 24.81
C GLU A 61 -4.83 -2.96 25.05
N MET A 62 -5.57 -2.17 24.26
CA MET A 62 -7.04 -2.15 24.34
C MET A 62 -7.65 -3.50 23.99
N LEU A 63 -7.10 -4.24 23.03
CA LEU A 63 -7.58 -5.56 22.64
C LEU A 63 -7.32 -6.61 23.73
N ASP A 64 -6.18 -6.53 24.41
CA ASP A 64 -5.88 -7.39 25.56
C ASP A 64 -6.86 -7.14 26.72
N THR A 65 -7.18 -5.87 27.01
CA THR A 65 -8.20 -5.55 28.02
C THR A 65 -9.58 -6.05 27.62
N LEU A 66 -9.97 -5.89 26.35
CA LEU A 66 -11.22 -6.42 25.81
C LEU A 66 -11.28 -7.95 25.88
N GLY A 67 -10.20 -8.66 25.53
CA GLY A 67 -10.14 -10.12 25.61
C GLY A 67 -10.26 -10.64 27.05
N LYS A 68 -9.64 -9.93 28.00
CA LYS A 68 -9.80 -10.21 29.44
C LYS A 68 -11.25 -10.01 29.89
N ASP A 69 -11.87 -8.90 29.49
CA ASP A 69 -13.25 -8.60 29.89
C ASP A 69 -14.27 -9.53 29.22
N TYR A 70 -14.05 -9.92 27.96
CA TYR A 70 -14.80 -10.98 27.29
C TYR A 70 -14.73 -12.31 28.06
N THR A 71 -13.53 -12.71 28.48
CA THR A 71 -13.33 -13.94 29.26
C THR A 71 -14.04 -13.86 30.61
N LYS A 72 -13.96 -12.71 31.31
CA LYS A 72 -14.69 -12.51 32.57
C LYS A 72 -16.20 -12.57 32.38
N LEU A 73 -16.72 -11.94 31.33
CA LEU A 73 -18.15 -11.98 31.01
C LEU A 73 -18.59 -13.42 30.78
N TYR A 74 -17.85 -14.17 29.96
CA TYR A 74 -18.14 -15.57 29.70
C TYR A 74 -18.12 -16.41 30.99
N GLN A 75 -17.08 -16.27 31.83
CA GLN A 75 -16.99 -16.96 33.11
C GLN A 75 -18.15 -16.62 34.05
N HIS A 76 -18.55 -15.34 34.08
CA HIS A 76 -19.69 -14.90 34.87
C HIS A 76 -20.98 -15.53 34.37
N MET A 77 -21.23 -15.53 33.05
CA MET A 77 -22.40 -16.16 32.45
C MET A 77 -22.43 -17.68 32.70
N ALA A 78 -21.30 -18.36 32.56
CA ALA A 78 -21.17 -19.79 32.85
C ALA A 78 -21.46 -20.12 34.32
N LYS A 79 -20.97 -19.29 35.25
CA LYS A 79 -21.26 -19.44 36.68
C LYS A 79 -22.73 -19.18 36.99
N THR A 80 -23.27 -18.08 36.46
CA THR A 80 -24.68 -17.70 36.65
C THR A 80 -25.63 -18.73 36.05
N SER A 81 -25.32 -19.32 34.90
CA SER A 81 -26.15 -20.38 34.31
C SER A 81 -26.17 -21.62 35.20
N SER A 82 -25.01 -22.05 35.71
CA SER A 82 -24.92 -23.18 36.65
C SER A 82 -25.68 -22.93 37.97
N GLU A 83 -25.65 -21.70 38.49
CA GLU A 83 -26.34 -21.33 39.73
C GLU A 83 -27.88 -21.26 39.57
N LEU A 84 -28.37 -20.68 38.46
CA LEU A 84 -29.80 -20.54 38.20
C LEU A 84 -30.45 -21.84 37.67
N LEU A 85 -29.67 -22.70 37.01
CA LEU A 85 -30.15 -23.92 36.37
C LEU A 85 -29.41 -25.18 36.89
N PRO A 86 -29.52 -25.50 38.19
CA PRO A 86 -28.75 -26.58 38.83
C PRO A 86 -29.11 -28.00 38.36
N ASN A 87 -30.21 -28.17 37.63
CA ASN A 87 -30.66 -29.47 37.08
C ASN A 87 -30.50 -29.58 35.56
N LEU A 88 -29.86 -28.59 34.91
CA LEU A 88 -29.60 -28.67 33.48
C LEU A 88 -28.37 -29.58 33.25
N PRO A 89 -28.44 -30.58 32.36
CA PRO A 89 -27.27 -31.36 32.01
C PRO A 89 -26.19 -30.45 31.42
N GLU A 90 -24.91 -30.66 31.77
CA GLU A 90 -23.77 -29.83 31.30
C GLU A 90 -23.71 -29.69 29.76
N GLN A 91 -24.31 -30.64 29.04
CA GLN A 91 -24.40 -30.63 27.58
C GLN A 91 -25.36 -29.54 27.03
N ASP A 92 -26.37 -29.15 27.79
CA ASP A 92 -27.36 -28.14 27.40
C ASP A 92 -26.98 -26.72 27.86
N ASN A 93 -25.86 -26.56 28.57
CA ASN A 93 -25.35 -25.24 28.97
C ASN A 93 -24.57 -24.58 27.80
N PRO A 94 -25.09 -23.49 27.19
CA PRO A 94 -24.43 -22.83 26.07
C PRO A 94 -23.14 -22.09 26.48
N PHE A 95 -22.87 -21.98 27.79
CA PHE A 95 -21.69 -21.32 28.34
C PHE A 95 -20.69 -22.32 28.95
N ASP A 96 -20.87 -23.61 28.71
CA ASP A 96 -19.91 -24.61 29.17
C ASP A 96 -18.68 -24.68 28.28
N LYS A 97 -17.50 -24.66 28.90
CA LYS A 97 -16.22 -24.53 28.18
C LYS A 97 -15.95 -25.71 27.22
N LYS A 98 -16.59 -26.86 27.45
CA LYS A 98 -16.52 -28.05 26.58
C LYS A 98 -17.25 -27.87 25.25
N THR A 99 -18.37 -27.17 25.21
CA THR A 99 -19.15 -26.98 23.96
C THR A 99 -18.50 -25.92 23.06
N ALA A 100 -17.90 -24.89 23.67
CA ALA A 100 -17.12 -23.88 22.95
C ALA A 100 -15.84 -24.46 22.31
N MET A 101 -15.16 -25.40 22.98
CA MET A 101 -13.90 -25.98 22.49
C MET A 101 -14.11 -27.20 21.56
N SER A 102 -15.23 -27.93 21.65
CA SER A 102 -15.57 -29.00 20.70
C SER A 102 -15.86 -28.48 19.28
N THR A 103 -16.19 -27.20 19.12
CA THR A 103 -16.39 -26.56 17.81
C THR A 103 -15.05 -26.31 17.07
N GLU A 104 -13.90 -26.38 17.77
CA GLU A 104 -12.57 -26.26 17.14
C GLU A 104 -12.05 -27.55 16.50
N SER A 105 -12.81 -28.65 16.55
CA SER A 105 -12.61 -29.77 15.63
C SER A 105 -13.22 -29.41 14.26
N ILE A 106 -12.73 -28.32 13.67
CA ILE A 106 -12.92 -28.06 12.25
C ILE A 106 -12.06 -29.12 11.55
N GLU A 107 -12.70 -30.21 11.14
CA GLU A 107 -12.17 -31.03 10.06
C GLU A 107 -11.83 -30.06 8.93
N GLU A 108 -10.58 -30.07 8.47
CA GLU A 108 -10.11 -29.29 7.33
C GLU A 108 -10.83 -29.77 6.06
N ASP A 109 -12.09 -29.40 5.89
CA ASP A 109 -12.75 -29.45 4.61
C ASP A 109 -12.33 -28.18 3.85
N GLN A 110 -11.38 -28.37 2.93
CA GLN A 110 -10.98 -27.37 1.96
C GLN A 110 -12.15 -27.10 1.01
N SER A 111 -13.12 -26.31 1.46
CA SER A 111 -14.17 -25.79 0.59
C SER A 111 -14.19 -24.28 0.68
N ASP A 112 -13.65 -23.66 -0.37
CA ASP A 112 -13.82 -22.27 -0.79
C ASP A 112 -14.08 -21.28 0.36
N VAL A 113 -12.99 -20.70 0.87
CA VAL A 113 -13.07 -19.39 1.52
C VAL A 113 -13.71 -18.47 0.49
N SER A 114 -14.99 -18.19 0.67
CA SER A 114 -15.74 -17.13 0.01
C SER A 114 -14.94 -15.84 0.18
N GLU A 115 -14.02 -15.57 -0.75
CA GLU A 115 -13.28 -14.33 -0.78
C GLU A 115 -14.29 -13.20 -0.87
N GLN A 116 -14.21 -12.28 0.09
CA GLN A 116 -14.97 -11.05 0.06
C GLN A 116 -14.69 -10.35 -1.29
N PRO A 117 -15.69 -9.70 -1.91
CA PRO A 117 -15.50 -9.06 -3.20
C PRO A 117 -14.29 -8.14 -3.14
N LYS A 118 -13.31 -8.41 -3.99
CA LYS A 118 -12.12 -7.57 -4.12
C LYS A 118 -12.54 -6.31 -4.88
N ASP A 119 -12.99 -5.29 -4.15
CA ASP A 119 -13.42 -3.98 -4.70
C ASP A 119 -12.28 -3.15 -5.32
N TYR A 120 -11.06 -3.68 -5.35
CA TYR A 120 -9.95 -3.12 -6.09
C TYR A 120 -9.96 -3.65 -7.52
N ALA A 121 -10.23 -2.76 -8.47
CA ALA A 121 -10.00 -2.99 -9.88
C ALA A 121 -8.51 -3.32 -10.10
N ASN A 122 -8.19 -4.61 -10.21
CA ASN A 122 -6.84 -5.05 -10.52
C ASN A 122 -6.62 -4.83 -12.02
N GLY A 123 -6.28 -3.60 -12.40
CA GLY A 123 -6.10 -3.17 -13.77
C GLY A 123 -6.94 -1.93 -14.12
N ALA A 124 -6.40 -1.09 -15.01
CA ALA A 124 -7.02 0.18 -15.41
C ALA A 124 -8.41 -0.05 -16.04
N THR A 125 -9.47 0.05 -15.25
CA THR A 125 -10.85 0.10 -15.74
C THR A 125 -11.12 1.49 -16.27
N GLY A 126 -10.59 1.78 -17.45
CA GLY A 126 -10.79 3.03 -18.17
C GLY A 126 -10.81 2.78 -19.68
N LEU A 127 -11.44 3.69 -20.41
CA LEU A 127 -11.52 3.69 -21.89
C LEU A 127 -10.14 3.77 -22.57
N LEU A 128 -9.08 3.98 -21.81
CA LEU A 128 -7.70 4.00 -22.24
C LEU A 128 -7.03 2.70 -21.78
N LYS A 129 -7.12 1.66 -22.61
CA LYS A 129 -6.19 0.53 -22.54
C LYS A 129 -4.85 1.03 -23.07
N ASP A 130 -3.87 1.25 -22.20
CA ASP A 130 -2.49 1.28 -22.65
C ASP A 130 -2.20 -0.09 -23.26
N GLN A 131 -1.84 -0.11 -24.54
CA GLN A 131 -1.35 -1.31 -25.20
C GLN A 131 -0.15 -1.80 -24.40
N GLU A 132 -0.22 -3.05 -23.94
CA GLU A 132 0.90 -3.74 -23.31
C GLU A 132 2.11 -3.59 -24.23
N LYS A 133 3.10 -2.81 -23.80
CA LYS A 133 4.33 -2.65 -24.55
C LYS A 133 5.05 -3.97 -24.49
N GLU A 134 5.03 -4.70 -25.59
CA GLU A 134 5.85 -5.90 -25.79
C GLU A 134 7.30 -5.53 -25.49
N ILE A 135 7.82 -6.06 -24.37
CA ILE A 135 9.22 -5.86 -23.99
C ILE A 135 10.02 -6.77 -24.92
N ILE A 136 10.48 -6.20 -26.02
CA ILE A 136 11.40 -6.89 -26.92
C ILE A 136 12.74 -6.94 -26.19
N ASP A 137 13.12 -8.13 -25.71
CA ASP A 137 14.45 -8.33 -25.17
C ASP A 137 15.48 -8.11 -26.29
N ALA A 138 16.59 -7.47 -25.92
CA ALA A 138 17.58 -6.89 -26.84
C ALA A 138 18.16 -7.82 -27.94
N PRO A 139 18.24 -9.17 -27.83
CA PRO A 139 18.83 -9.95 -28.92
C PRO A 139 17.91 -10.14 -30.15
N GLU A 140 16.60 -9.89 -30.07
CA GLU A 140 15.71 -10.10 -31.25
C GLU A 140 15.55 -8.86 -32.14
N ALA A 141 15.75 -7.66 -31.60
CA ALA A 141 15.68 -6.43 -32.40
C ALA A 141 16.79 -6.32 -33.47
N VAL A 142 17.90 -7.06 -33.30
CA VAL A 142 19.02 -7.07 -34.25
C VAL A 142 18.84 -8.06 -35.40
N THR A 143 18.02 -9.11 -35.25
CA THR A 143 17.79 -10.11 -36.31
C THR A 143 16.65 -9.70 -37.24
N ALA A 144 15.62 -9.03 -36.73
CA ALA A 144 14.47 -8.57 -37.52
C ALA A 144 14.80 -7.49 -38.56
N LYS A 145 15.95 -6.81 -38.44
CA LYS A 145 16.41 -5.78 -39.40
C LYS A 145 17.40 -6.31 -40.44
N ALA A 146 17.73 -7.60 -40.40
CA ALA A 146 18.73 -8.21 -41.27
C ALA A 146 18.15 -9.22 -42.28
N SER A 147 16.86 -9.12 -42.63
CA SER A 147 16.25 -9.84 -43.75
C SER A 147 15.42 -8.90 -44.62
#